data_AF-A0A5E4YFV7-F1
#
_entry.id   AF-A0A5E4YFV7-F1
#
_cell.length_a   1.000
_cell.length_b   1.000
_cell.length_c   1.000
_cell.angle_alpha   90.00
_cell.angle_beta   90.00
_cell.angle_gamma   90.00
#
_symmetry.space_group_name_H-M   'P 1'
#
loop_
_entity.id
_entity.type
_entity.pdbx_description
1 polymer ?
#
loop_
_entity_poly.entity_id
_entity_poly.type
_entity_poly.pdbx_seq_one_letter_code
_entity_poly.pdbx_strand_id
1 'polypeptide(L)'
;MFNTLLRRMPRAVWLIFYLLVNLGFYLLISETQLLYGETHVVPLLSGTPVGWIFLSLAASYIAFNVVLFRWFSRIGVPRLKGASDEERSSRIIGRVLAVLQVLFVVFFLATGTYVAGSSTRDSSLLSYLWVLLPVDVLFYVYYGIYRDTKYFKINVVIWLISNFIRGWSGVLLTVIFFESCRLIRRGALKFHHVVLALVGLFVGYPILYFGKLYIRYFAFHANGDDGFSTMMNAISGDGTLGIIGIALTQVFQRFQLMSSAVALYLIGPAMHDQVMQGSVYPMWLEGIHGIALDKVLGNAPALSLGQAVAQYLDPVSLDVNWNVNPTFIGWFSVVPEWSLWNCLYAILLCAMSVCFAKLMSRRVEAMDMVWYAWLVLLIPGWYGAFFLFVYALGLMVLAHLAIDLTWRKTK
;
A
#
# COMPACT_ATOMS: atom_id res chain seq x y z
N MET A 1 -4.25 12.26 -31.42
CA MET A 1 -3.04 11.47 -31.07
C MET A 1 -2.91 11.22 -29.57
N PHE A 2 -2.95 12.26 -28.71
CA PHE A 2 -2.83 12.13 -27.25
C PHE A 2 -3.88 11.19 -26.60
N ASN A 3 -5.15 11.31 -27.00
CA ASN A 3 -6.24 10.47 -26.50
C ASN A 3 -6.05 8.98 -26.84
N THR A 4 -5.46 8.67 -28.01
CA THR A 4 -5.14 7.31 -28.44
C THR A 4 -3.97 6.71 -27.66
N LEU A 5 -2.98 7.52 -27.32
CA LEU A 5 -1.83 7.11 -26.51
C LEU A 5 -2.26 6.78 -25.06
N LEU A 6 -3.06 7.66 -24.44
CA LEU A 6 -3.58 7.46 -23.09
C LEU A 6 -4.44 6.21 -22.96
N ARG A 7 -5.28 5.91 -23.97
CA ARG A 7 -6.08 4.66 -24.02
C ARG A 7 -5.21 3.41 -24.01
N ARG A 8 -4.02 3.45 -24.60
CA ARG A 8 -3.08 2.31 -24.64
C ARG A 8 -2.26 2.19 -23.35
N MET A 9 -2.08 3.29 -22.61
CA MET A 9 -1.22 3.35 -21.43
C MET A 9 -1.90 4.08 -20.26
N PRO A 10 -3.04 3.58 -19.74
CA PRO A 10 -3.76 4.27 -18.66
C PRO A 10 -2.90 4.44 -17.39
N ARG A 11 -2.02 3.48 -17.12
CA ARG A 11 -1.05 3.50 -16.01
C ARG A 11 -0.09 4.69 -16.05
N ALA A 12 0.22 5.20 -17.23
CA ALA A 12 1.11 6.35 -17.37
C ALA A 12 0.53 7.62 -16.73
N VAL A 13 -0.80 7.77 -16.70
CA VAL A 13 -1.47 8.90 -16.02
C VAL A 13 -1.12 8.90 -14.53
N TRP A 14 -1.20 7.74 -13.89
CA TRP A 14 -0.85 7.57 -12.48
C TRP A 14 0.63 7.80 -12.23
N LEU A 15 1.51 7.25 -13.08
CA LEU A 15 2.96 7.50 -12.95
C LEU A 15 3.30 8.99 -13.05
N ILE A 16 2.74 9.68 -14.04
CA ILE A 16 2.93 11.12 -14.22
C ILE A 16 2.40 11.88 -13.02
N PHE A 17 1.21 11.52 -12.50
CA PHE A 17 0.66 12.14 -11.30
C PHE A 17 1.62 12.02 -10.10
N TYR A 18 2.14 10.83 -9.80
CA TYR A 18 3.10 10.64 -8.70
C TYR A 18 4.40 11.42 -8.93
N LEU A 19 4.93 11.45 -10.16
CA LEU A 19 6.13 12.23 -10.49
C LEU A 19 5.90 13.74 -10.34
N LEU A 20 4.74 14.25 -10.78
CA LEU A 20 4.39 15.67 -10.65
C LEU A 20 4.18 16.08 -9.19
N VAL A 21 3.52 15.25 -8.39
CA VAL A 21 3.36 15.51 -6.95
C VAL A 21 4.74 15.58 -6.28
N ASN A 22 5.62 14.61 -6.54
CA ASN A 22 6.96 14.61 -5.96
C ASN A 22 7.84 15.78 -6.49
N LEU A 23 7.68 16.18 -7.74
CA LEU A 23 8.32 17.39 -8.29
C LEU A 23 7.83 18.65 -7.56
N GLY A 24 6.52 18.76 -7.32
CA GLY A 24 5.95 19.87 -6.55
C GLY A 24 6.53 19.96 -5.14
N PHE A 25 6.62 18.83 -4.43
CA PHE A 25 7.26 18.79 -3.10
C PHE A 25 8.77 19.06 -3.16
N TYR A 26 9.47 18.62 -4.20
CA TYR A 26 10.87 19.00 -4.41
C TYR A 26 11.05 20.52 -4.51
N LEU A 27 10.21 21.20 -5.32
CA LEU A 27 10.25 22.65 -5.47
C LEU A 27 9.93 23.36 -4.15
N LEU A 28 8.89 22.90 -3.45
CA LEU A 28 8.48 23.43 -2.16
C LEU A 28 9.56 23.28 -1.08
N ILE A 29 10.18 22.11 -0.96
CA ILE A 29 11.29 21.87 -0.02
C ILE A 29 12.48 22.77 -0.37
N SER A 30 12.79 22.91 -1.66
CA SER A 30 13.91 23.76 -2.12
C SER A 30 13.68 25.25 -1.82
N GLU A 31 12.44 25.72 -1.89
CA GLU A 31 12.09 27.11 -1.61
C GLU A 31 11.97 27.39 -0.10
N THR A 32 11.23 26.54 0.62
CA THR A 32 10.90 26.78 2.03
C THR A 32 11.95 26.25 3.00
N GLN A 33 12.82 25.35 2.57
CA GLN A 33 13.78 24.62 3.41
C GLN A 33 13.12 23.80 4.53
N LEU A 34 11.85 23.41 4.35
CA LEU A 34 11.07 22.63 5.30
C LEU A 34 10.64 21.29 4.70
N LEU A 35 10.60 20.25 5.54
CA LEU A 35 9.99 18.96 5.20
C LEU A 35 8.50 18.96 5.55
N TYR A 36 7.74 18.07 4.91
CA TYR A 36 6.28 18.04 5.03
C TYR A 36 5.73 16.69 5.50
N GLY A 37 4.51 16.72 6.02
CA GLY A 37 3.82 15.54 6.53
C GLY A 37 4.43 15.08 7.85
N GLU A 38 4.56 13.76 8.02
CA GLU A 38 5.07 13.15 9.26
C GLU A 38 6.55 13.51 9.54
N THR A 39 7.31 13.95 8.53
CA THR A 39 8.75 14.26 8.65
C THR A 39 9.08 15.73 8.87
N HIS A 40 8.07 16.60 9.08
CA HIS A 40 8.27 18.03 9.32
C HIS A 40 9.16 18.35 10.54
N VAL A 41 9.27 17.42 11.48
CA VAL A 41 10.10 17.54 12.69
C VAL A 41 11.60 17.37 12.42
N VAL A 42 12.00 16.83 11.26
CA VAL A 42 13.41 16.65 10.91
C VAL A 42 13.94 17.93 10.28
N PRO A 43 14.93 18.59 10.90
CA PRO A 43 15.49 19.84 10.37
C PRO A 43 16.28 19.56 9.10
N LEU A 44 16.02 20.35 8.04
CA LEU A 44 16.79 20.27 6.81
C LEU A 44 18.16 20.93 7.01
N LEU A 45 19.24 20.17 6.84
CA LEU A 45 20.60 20.66 7.01
C LEU A 45 21.10 21.37 5.74
N SER A 46 21.88 22.44 5.90
CA SER A 46 22.54 23.12 4.78
C SER A 46 23.46 22.15 4.03
N GLY A 47 23.30 22.03 2.71
CA GLY A 47 24.08 21.11 1.88
C GLY A 47 23.42 19.74 1.63
N THR A 48 22.21 19.51 2.16
CA THR A 48 21.43 18.31 1.82
C THR A 48 21.20 18.24 0.30
N PRO A 49 21.55 17.13 -0.37
CA PRO A 49 21.48 17.03 -1.83
C PRO A 49 20.05 16.73 -2.32
N VAL A 50 19.09 17.61 -1.99
CA VAL A 50 17.65 17.44 -2.26
C VAL A 50 17.37 17.16 -3.74
N GLY A 51 18.08 17.83 -4.66
CA GLY A 51 17.94 17.60 -6.10
C GLY A 51 18.36 16.19 -6.53
N TRP A 52 19.46 15.66 -5.99
CA TRP A 52 19.89 14.29 -6.27
C TRP A 52 18.92 13.25 -5.72
N ILE A 53 18.40 13.48 -4.51
CA ILE A 53 17.39 12.61 -3.89
C ILE A 53 16.12 12.57 -4.78
N PHE A 54 15.67 13.72 -5.29
CA PHE A 54 14.55 13.77 -6.22
C PHE A 54 14.83 13.00 -7.51
N LEU A 55 16.02 13.20 -8.13
CA LEU A 55 16.40 12.50 -9.35
C LEU A 55 16.47 10.98 -9.14
N SER A 56 17.03 10.52 -8.02
CA SER A 56 17.05 9.10 -7.64
C SER A 56 15.64 8.56 -7.44
N LEU A 57 14.75 9.32 -6.79
CA LEU A 57 13.36 8.92 -6.59
C LEU A 57 12.63 8.80 -7.94
N ALA A 58 12.73 9.81 -8.80
CA ALA A 58 12.14 9.80 -10.14
C ALA A 58 12.71 8.66 -10.99
N ALA A 59 14.03 8.41 -10.91
CA ALA A 59 14.67 7.30 -11.58
C ALA A 59 14.13 5.95 -11.09
N SER A 60 13.87 5.79 -9.79
CA SER A 60 13.29 4.55 -9.25
C SER A 60 11.88 4.28 -9.80
N TYR A 61 11.01 5.29 -9.84
CA TYR A 61 9.69 5.20 -10.49
C TYR A 61 9.80 4.76 -11.95
N ILE A 62 10.69 5.37 -12.74
CA ILE A 62 10.86 5.03 -14.16
C ILE A 62 11.47 3.63 -14.33
N ALA A 63 12.50 3.30 -13.57
CA ALA A 63 13.20 2.03 -13.64
C ALA A 63 12.25 0.86 -13.36
N PHE A 64 11.48 0.91 -12.26
CA PHE A 64 10.57 -0.17 -11.91
C PHE A 64 9.28 -0.15 -12.75
N ASN A 65 8.54 0.96 -12.75
CA ASN A 65 7.21 0.98 -13.36
C ASN A 65 7.22 1.07 -14.90
N VAL A 66 8.33 1.47 -15.53
CA VAL A 66 8.43 1.53 -17.00
C VAL A 66 9.36 0.46 -17.53
N VAL A 67 10.64 0.48 -17.13
CA VAL A 67 11.68 -0.37 -17.75
C VAL A 67 11.53 -1.82 -17.32
N LEU A 68 11.66 -2.12 -16.03
CA LEU A 68 11.56 -3.47 -15.48
C LEU A 68 10.18 -4.07 -15.69
N PHE A 69 9.11 -3.28 -15.48
CA PHE A 69 7.77 -3.80 -15.68
C PHE A 69 7.56 -4.23 -17.13
N ARG A 70 7.99 -3.43 -18.11
CA ARG A 70 7.90 -3.78 -19.53
C ARG A 70 8.74 -5.02 -19.85
N TRP A 71 9.93 -5.14 -19.27
CA TRP A 71 10.79 -6.31 -19.45
C TRP A 71 10.14 -7.58 -18.91
N PHE A 72 9.75 -7.61 -17.63
CA PHE A 72 9.10 -8.77 -17.00
C PHE A 72 7.74 -9.10 -17.63
N SER A 73 6.95 -8.10 -18.00
CA SER A 73 5.65 -8.30 -18.67
C SER A 73 5.77 -8.91 -20.08
N ARG A 74 6.96 -8.92 -20.70
CA ARG A 74 7.22 -9.61 -21.97
C ARG A 74 7.68 -11.05 -21.81
N ILE A 75 8.15 -11.46 -20.63
CA ILE A 75 8.59 -12.84 -20.38
C ILE A 75 7.41 -13.80 -20.58
N GLY A 76 7.60 -14.81 -21.43
CA GLY A 76 6.62 -15.87 -21.65
C GLY A 76 6.54 -16.80 -20.45
N VAL A 77 5.45 -16.73 -19.69
CA VAL A 77 5.17 -17.65 -18.58
C VAL A 77 4.06 -18.61 -19.02
N PRO A 78 4.21 -19.94 -18.90
CA PRO A 78 3.16 -20.88 -19.24
C PRO A 78 1.94 -20.66 -18.34
N ARG A 79 0.73 -20.93 -18.83
CA ARG A 79 -0.49 -20.86 -18.01
C ARG A 79 -0.73 -22.23 -17.35
N LEU A 80 -1.31 -22.25 -16.16
CA LEU A 80 -1.76 -23.49 -15.55
C LEU A 80 -2.82 -24.19 -16.43
N LYS A 81 -2.56 -25.46 -16.79
CA LYS A 81 -3.46 -26.31 -17.61
C LYS A 81 -4.69 -26.72 -16.78
N GLY A 82 -5.82 -26.05 -17.01
CA GLY A 82 -7.08 -26.21 -16.25
C GLY A 82 -7.74 -24.86 -15.94
N ALA A 83 -6.95 -23.78 -15.97
CA ALA A 83 -7.41 -22.39 -15.94
C ALA A 83 -8.29 -21.98 -17.15
N SER A 84 -8.64 -22.92 -18.04
CA SER A 84 -9.59 -22.73 -19.14
C SER A 84 -11.04 -22.62 -18.66
N ASP A 85 -11.35 -23.04 -17.44
CA ASP A 85 -12.66 -22.83 -16.83
C ASP A 85 -12.62 -21.61 -15.88
N GLU A 86 -12.19 -20.44 -16.40
CA GLU A 86 -12.09 -19.18 -15.66
C GLU A 86 -13.37 -18.87 -14.88
N GLU A 87 -14.51 -19.24 -15.44
CA GLU A 87 -15.81 -19.07 -14.81
C GLU A 87 -15.95 -19.91 -13.54
N ARG A 88 -15.53 -21.17 -13.56
CA ARG A 88 -15.60 -22.05 -12.39
C ARG A 88 -14.64 -21.61 -11.29
N SER A 89 -13.37 -21.38 -11.61
CA SER A 89 -12.39 -20.92 -10.63
C SER A 89 -12.84 -19.60 -10.02
N SER A 90 -13.42 -18.70 -10.82
CA SER A 90 -13.98 -17.45 -10.31
C SER A 90 -15.13 -17.64 -9.32
N ARG A 91 -16.00 -18.63 -9.56
CA ARG A 91 -17.14 -18.92 -8.68
C ARG A 91 -16.69 -19.51 -7.35
N ILE A 92 -15.76 -20.46 -7.37
CA ILE A 92 -15.26 -21.11 -6.15
C ILE A 92 -14.45 -20.10 -5.32
N ILE A 93 -13.45 -19.46 -5.94
CA ILE A 93 -12.60 -18.47 -5.26
C ILE A 93 -13.44 -17.30 -4.74
N GLY A 94 -14.36 -16.78 -5.55
CA GLY A 94 -15.22 -15.66 -5.15
C GLY A 94 -16.14 -15.98 -3.97
N ARG A 95 -16.59 -17.23 -3.81
CA ARG A 95 -17.37 -17.67 -2.62
C ARG A 95 -16.49 -17.83 -1.40
N VAL A 96 -15.37 -18.53 -1.54
CA VAL A 96 -14.40 -18.75 -0.45
C VAL A 96 -13.93 -17.41 0.11
N LEU A 97 -13.59 -16.48 -0.77
CA LEU A 97 -13.12 -15.16 -0.37
C LEU A 97 -14.21 -14.36 0.38
N ALA A 98 -15.46 -14.40 -0.07
CA ALA A 98 -16.55 -13.72 0.62
C ALA A 98 -16.76 -14.27 2.04
N VAL A 99 -16.67 -15.60 2.20
CA VAL A 99 -16.75 -16.25 3.51
C VAL A 99 -15.57 -15.83 4.39
N LEU A 100 -14.34 -15.87 3.86
CA LEU A 100 -13.13 -15.44 4.58
C LEU A 100 -13.23 -13.97 5.02
N GLN A 101 -13.74 -13.09 4.15
CA GLN A 101 -13.94 -11.67 4.48
C GLN A 101 -14.94 -11.48 5.61
N VAL A 102 -16.08 -12.17 5.58
CA VAL A 102 -17.07 -12.08 6.66
C VAL A 102 -16.51 -12.62 7.97
N LEU A 103 -15.84 -13.79 7.93
CA LEU A 103 -15.23 -14.38 9.12
C LEU A 103 -14.12 -13.48 9.71
N PHE A 104 -13.32 -12.86 8.85
CA PHE A 104 -12.31 -11.90 9.29
C PHE A 104 -12.95 -10.65 9.92
N VAL A 105 -14.07 -10.17 9.37
CA VAL A 105 -14.85 -9.07 9.96
C VAL A 105 -15.33 -9.41 11.37
N VAL A 106 -15.96 -10.58 11.52
CA VAL A 106 -16.42 -11.07 12.84
C VAL A 106 -15.25 -11.17 13.81
N PHE A 107 -14.11 -11.71 13.37
CA PHE A 107 -12.94 -11.87 14.21
C PHE A 107 -12.37 -10.52 14.70
N PHE A 108 -12.15 -9.55 13.81
CA PHE A 108 -11.55 -8.28 14.23
C PHE A 108 -12.52 -7.47 15.10
N LEU A 109 -13.83 -7.55 14.85
CA LEU A 109 -14.83 -6.90 15.70
C LEU A 109 -14.87 -7.52 17.11
N ALA A 110 -14.70 -8.84 17.22
CA ALA A 110 -14.70 -9.52 18.51
C ALA A 110 -13.42 -9.28 19.33
N THR A 111 -12.27 -9.11 18.65
CA THR A 111 -10.95 -9.03 19.32
C THR A 111 -10.38 -7.61 19.40
N GLY A 112 -10.88 -6.66 18.61
CA GLY A 112 -10.31 -5.32 18.49
C GLY A 112 -8.93 -5.27 17.80
N THR A 113 -8.46 -6.40 17.26
CA THR A 113 -7.19 -6.49 16.51
C THR A 113 -7.36 -5.95 15.08
N TYR A 114 -6.24 -5.67 14.38
CA TYR A 114 -6.22 -5.20 12.98
C TYR A 114 -6.93 -3.85 12.70
N VAL A 115 -7.38 -3.12 13.74
CA VAL A 115 -7.88 -1.74 13.63
C VAL A 115 -6.70 -0.77 13.53
N ALA A 116 -6.81 0.22 12.65
CA ALA A 116 -5.73 1.18 12.40
C ALA A 116 -5.36 1.97 13.66
N GLY A 117 -4.14 1.78 14.14
CA GLY A 117 -3.61 2.42 15.35
C GLY A 117 -3.79 1.59 16.64
N SER A 118 -4.42 0.43 16.59
CA SER A 118 -4.61 -0.45 17.75
C SER A 118 -3.31 -1.14 18.15
N SER A 119 -2.97 -1.13 19.45
CA SER A 119 -1.87 -1.91 20.05
C SER A 119 -2.32 -3.31 20.47
N THR A 120 -3.62 -3.62 20.38
CA THR A 120 -4.17 -4.91 20.78
C THR A 120 -3.60 -6.03 19.91
N ARG A 121 -2.96 -7.00 20.55
CA ARG A 121 -2.43 -8.21 19.92
C ARG A 121 -3.15 -9.43 20.47
N ASP A 122 -3.67 -10.26 19.59
CA ASP A 122 -4.19 -11.58 19.94
C ASP A 122 -3.12 -12.64 19.65
N SER A 123 -2.89 -13.54 20.61
CA SER A 123 -1.93 -14.64 20.49
C SER A 123 -2.61 -15.97 20.16
N SER A 124 -3.93 -15.96 19.93
CA SER A 124 -4.69 -17.16 19.58
C SER A 124 -4.23 -17.77 18.25
N LEU A 125 -4.45 -19.08 18.11
CA LEU A 125 -4.25 -19.81 16.86
C LEU A 125 -5.04 -19.16 15.69
N LEU A 126 -6.21 -18.60 16.00
CA LEU A 126 -7.06 -17.94 15.03
C LEU A 126 -6.42 -16.63 14.51
N SER A 127 -5.73 -15.88 15.38
CA SER A 127 -4.94 -14.72 14.93
C SER A 127 -3.85 -15.12 13.95
N TYR A 128 -3.13 -16.23 14.19
CA TYR A 128 -2.10 -16.70 13.26
C TYR A 128 -2.68 -17.11 11.90
N LEU A 129 -3.89 -17.69 11.86
CA LEU A 129 -4.58 -17.98 10.62
C LEU A 129 -4.78 -16.71 9.77
N TRP A 130 -5.21 -15.61 10.38
CA TRP A 130 -5.45 -14.34 9.69
C TRP A 130 -4.16 -13.63 9.23
N VAL A 131 -3.04 -13.89 9.89
CA VAL A 131 -1.71 -13.46 9.41
C VAL A 131 -1.30 -14.26 8.16
N LEU A 132 -1.52 -15.58 8.16
CA LEU A 132 -1.19 -16.46 7.03
C LEU A 132 -2.16 -16.35 5.86
N LEU A 133 -3.40 -15.91 6.09
CA LEU A 133 -4.39 -15.68 5.05
C LEU A 133 -4.71 -14.19 4.99
N PRO A 134 -3.89 -13.37 4.31
CA PRO A 134 -4.07 -11.92 4.26
C PRO A 134 -5.28 -11.57 3.40
N VAL A 135 -6.47 -11.59 4.00
CA VAL A 135 -7.77 -11.50 3.31
C VAL A 135 -7.89 -10.25 2.44
N ASP A 136 -7.41 -9.11 2.93
CA ASP A 136 -7.41 -7.86 2.17
C ASP A 136 -6.56 -7.93 0.91
N VAL A 137 -5.38 -8.53 1.01
CA VAL A 137 -4.44 -8.67 -0.10
C VAL A 137 -4.90 -9.76 -1.08
N LEU A 138 -5.51 -10.83 -0.57
CA LEU A 138 -6.19 -11.83 -1.40
C LEU A 138 -7.33 -11.20 -2.21
N PHE A 139 -8.09 -10.29 -1.60
CA PHE A 139 -9.11 -9.53 -2.33
C PHE A 139 -8.53 -8.56 -3.34
N TYR A 140 -7.44 -7.86 -3.02
CA TYR A 140 -6.70 -7.05 -3.98
C TYR A 140 -6.29 -7.89 -5.22
N VAL A 141 -5.78 -9.11 -5.00
CA VAL A 141 -5.44 -10.05 -6.08
C VAL A 141 -6.68 -10.48 -6.87
N TYR A 142 -7.75 -10.83 -6.16
CA TYR A 142 -9.03 -11.19 -6.75
C TYR A 142 -9.61 -10.06 -7.61
N TYR A 143 -9.42 -8.80 -7.20
CA TYR A 143 -9.87 -7.64 -7.97
C TYR A 143 -9.24 -7.61 -9.36
N GLY A 144 -7.91 -7.72 -9.44
CA GLY A 144 -7.19 -7.67 -10.72
C GLY A 144 -7.53 -8.83 -11.66
N ILE A 145 -7.85 -10.01 -11.12
CA ILE A 145 -8.05 -11.24 -11.90
C ILE A 145 -9.53 -11.45 -12.26
N TYR A 146 -10.44 -11.20 -11.33
CA TYR A 146 -11.84 -11.65 -11.37
C TYR A 146 -12.88 -10.53 -11.37
N ARG A 147 -12.47 -9.32 -11.80
CA ARG A 147 -13.31 -8.12 -11.82
C ARG A 147 -14.70 -8.28 -12.44
N ASP A 148 -14.82 -9.04 -13.52
CA ASP A 148 -16.05 -9.16 -14.31
C ASP A 148 -16.93 -10.36 -13.89
N THR A 149 -16.68 -10.94 -12.71
CA THR A 149 -17.35 -12.16 -12.26
C THR A 149 -18.55 -11.86 -11.38
N LYS A 150 -19.48 -12.82 -11.27
CA LYS A 150 -20.75 -12.67 -10.54
C LYS A 150 -20.56 -12.22 -9.08
N TYR A 151 -19.55 -12.76 -8.40
CA TYR A 151 -19.30 -12.51 -6.97
C TYR A 151 -18.46 -11.27 -6.71
N PHE A 152 -17.96 -10.59 -7.74
CA PHE A 152 -17.07 -9.45 -7.57
C PHE A 152 -17.72 -8.32 -6.77
N LYS A 153 -18.94 -7.92 -7.12
CA LYS A 153 -19.64 -6.81 -6.44
C LYS A 153 -19.82 -7.07 -4.94
N ILE A 154 -20.18 -8.31 -4.58
CA ILE A 154 -20.37 -8.71 -3.19
C ILE A 154 -19.04 -8.59 -2.42
N ASN A 155 -17.97 -9.17 -2.96
CA ASN A 155 -16.66 -9.12 -2.30
C ASN A 155 -16.11 -7.68 -2.19
N VAL A 156 -16.31 -6.80 -3.19
CA VAL A 156 -15.94 -5.37 -3.09
C VAL A 156 -16.66 -4.70 -1.94
N VAL A 157 -17.98 -4.90 -1.83
CA VAL A 157 -18.78 -4.24 -0.79
C VAL A 157 -18.31 -4.67 0.60
N ILE A 158 -18.13 -5.97 0.82
CA ILE A 158 -17.63 -6.50 2.10
C ILE A 158 -16.23 -5.95 2.39
N TRP A 159 -15.34 -5.94 1.39
CA TRP A 159 -13.98 -5.43 1.55
C TRP A 159 -13.93 -3.94 1.92
N LEU A 160 -14.72 -3.11 1.23
CA LEU A 160 -14.80 -1.67 1.50
C LEU A 160 -15.35 -1.43 2.92
N ILE A 161 -16.46 -2.06 3.28
CA ILE A 161 -17.05 -1.94 4.63
C ILE A 161 -16.03 -2.37 5.70
N SER A 162 -15.39 -3.52 5.52
CA SER A 162 -14.36 -4.03 6.44
C SER A 162 -13.20 -3.04 6.64
N ASN A 163 -12.70 -2.45 5.56
CA ASN A 163 -11.59 -1.49 5.63
C ASN A 163 -12.01 -0.15 6.25
N PHE A 164 -13.21 0.35 5.94
CA PHE A 164 -13.71 1.57 6.56
C PHE A 164 -13.93 1.43 8.07
N ILE A 165 -14.53 0.32 8.51
CA ILE A 165 -14.73 0.05 9.94
C ILE A 165 -13.37 -0.02 10.66
N ARG A 166 -12.34 -0.60 10.03
CA ARG A 166 -10.98 -0.65 10.59
C ARG A 166 -10.18 0.65 10.42
N GLY A 167 -10.72 1.69 9.79
CA GLY A 167 -10.05 2.99 9.62
C GLY A 167 -9.04 3.08 8.46
N TRP A 168 -9.08 2.13 7.52
CA TRP A 168 -8.20 2.06 6.34
C TRP A 168 -8.90 2.65 5.10
N SER A 169 -8.68 3.93 4.82
CA SER A 169 -9.28 4.60 3.65
C SER A 169 -8.48 4.43 2.35
N GLY A 170 -7.24 3.93 2.41
CA GLY A 170 -6.37 3.74 1.25
C GLY A 170 -6.93 2.79 0.19
N VAL A 171 -7.87 1.92 0.56
CA VAL A 171 -8.57 1.01 -0.36
C VAL A 171 -9.37 1.75 -1.45
N LEU A 172 -9.86 2.95 -1.17
CA LEU A 172 -10.56 3.77 -2.16
C LEU A 172 -9.65 4.12 -3.33
N LEU A 173 -8.40 4.49 -3.04
CA LEU A 173 -7.42 4.82 -4.07
C LEU A 173 -7.16 3.63 -4.99
N THR A 174 -7.12 2.42 -4.42
CA THR A 174 -7.00 1.18 -5.19
C THR A 174 -8.17 0.99 -6.15
N VAL A 175 -9.41 1.18 -5.67
CA VAL A 175 -10.62 1.09 -6.52
C VAL A 175 -10.57 2.15 -7.62
N ILE A 176 -10.25 3.40 -7.28
CA ILE A 176 -10.14 4.51 -8.24
C ILE A 176 -9.07 4.19 -9.30
N PHE A 177 -7.93 3.64 -8.91
CA PHE A 177 -6.89 3.20 -9.85
C PHE A 177 -7.43 2.17 -10.85
N PHE A 178 -8.02 1.07 -10.38
CA PHE A 178 -8.50 0.02 -11.27
C PHE A 178 -9.62 0.48 -12.20
N GLU A 179 -10.63 1.17 -11.65
CA GLU A 179 -11.76 1.64 -12.45
C GLU A 179 -11.34 2.75 -13.42
N SER A 180 -10.44 3.66 -13.02
CA SER A 180 -9.91 4.67 -13.95
C SER A 180 -9.15 4.02 -15.11
N CYS A 181 -8.31 3.02 -14.83
CA CYS A 181 -7.56 2.31 -15.88
C CYS A 181 -8.50 1.63 -16.88
N ARG A 182 -9.58 1.00 -16.40
CA ARG A 182 -10.63 0.39 -17.22
C ARG A 182 -11.42 1.42 -18.03
N LEU A 183 -11.87 2.51 -17.41
CA LEU A 183 -12.64 3.55 -18.08
C LEU A 183 -11.83 4.28 -19.15
N ILE A 184 -10.55 4.56 -18.87
CA ILE A 184 -9.61 5.15 -19.85
C ILE A 184 -9.42 4.18 -21.02
N ARG A 185 -9.13 2.90 -20.76
CA ARG A 185 -8.93 1.89 -21.82
C ARG A 185 -10.15 1.73 -22.72
N ARG A 186 -11.37 1.80 -22.15
CA ARG A 186 -12.64 1.74 -22.89
C ARG A 186 -13.02 3.05 -23.57
N GLY A 187 -12.28 4.14 -23.35
CA GLY A 187 -12.65 5.47 -23.82
C GLY A 187 -13.95 6.01 -23.22
N ALA A 188 -14.39 5.45 -22.10
CA ALA A 188 -15.63 5.80 -21.41
C ALA A 188 -15.44 6.91 -20.37
N LEU A 189 -14.18 7.24 -20.02
CA LEU A 189 -13.88 8.35 -19.12
C LEU A 189 -14.18 9.69 -19.82
N LYS A 190 -15.36 10.25 -19.53
CA LYS A 190 -15.76 11.60 -19.96
C LYS A 190 -15.33 12.65 -18.94
N PHE A 191 -15.15 13.89 -19.38
CA PHE A 191 -14.72 15.02 -18.52
C PHE A 191 -15.57 15.17 -17.25
N HIS A 192 -16.90 15.02 -17.34
CA HIS A 192 -17.76 15.11 -16.16
C HIS A 192 -17.46 14.04 -15.09
N HIS A 193 -16.93 12.87 -15.43
CA HIS A 193 -16.52 11.88 -14.42
C HIS A 193 -15.30 12.36 -13.65
N VAL A 194 -14.38 13.07 -14.31
CA VAL A 194 -13.20 13.67 -13.66
C VAL A 194 -13.65 14.80 -12.74
N VAL A 195 -14.55 15.67 -13.22
CA VAL A 195 -15.14 16.73 -12.39
C VAL A 195 -15.88 16.14 -11.19
N LEU A 196 -16.73 15.12 -11.38
CA LEU A 196 -17.42 14.44 -10.29
C LEU A 196 -16.44 13.80 -9.29
N ALA A 197 -15.35 13.20 -9.76
CA ALA A 197 -14.33 12.64 -8.89
C ALA A 197 -13.60 13.72 -8.09
N LEU A 198 -13.27 14.87 -8.70
CA LEU A 198 -12.65 16.01 -8.02
C LEU A 198 -13.59 16.65 -7.00
N VAL A 199 -14.87 16.84 -7.35
CA VAL A 199 -15.90 17.33 -6.42
C VAL A 199 -16.11 16.33 -5.28
N GLY A 200 -16.18 15.03 -5.59
CA GLY A 200 -16.27 13.97 -4.60
C GLY A 200 -15.06 13.91 -3.66
N LEU A 201 -13.85 14.17 -4.15
CA LEU A 201 -12.66 14.32 -3.33
C LEU A 201 -12.75 15.57 -2.46
N PHE A 202 -13.09 16.72 -3.04
CA PHE A 202 -13.15 18.02 -2.34
C PHE A 202 -14.20 18.02 -1.22
N VAL A 203 -15.38 17.43 -1.46
CA VAL A 203 -16.49 17.38 -0.49
C VAL A 203 -16.36 16.16 0.41
N GLY A 204 -16.05 14.99 -0.15
CA GLY A 204 -16.08 13.71 0.57
C GLY A 204 -14.83 13.44 1.39
N TYR A 205 -13.65 13.90 0.97
CA TYR A 205 -12.41 13.61 1.71
C TYR A 205 -12.37 14.26 3.09
N PRO A 206 -12.76 15.53 3.30
CA PRO A 206 -12.88 16.10 4.64
C PRO A 206 -13.76 15.24 5.55
N ILE A 207 -14.93 14.80 5.08
CA ILE A 207 -15.84 13.93 5.85
C ILE A 207 -15.15 12.62 6.23
N LEU A 208 -14.46 11.97 5.28
CA LEU A 208 -13.70 10.75 5.54
C LEU A 208 -12.54 10.97 6.51
N TYR A 209 -11.84 12.10 6.41
CA TYR A 209 -10.71 12.45 7.26
C TYR A 209 -11.16 12.69 8.70
N PHE A 210 -12.16 13.55 8.93
CA PHE A 210 -12.68 13.82 10.27
C PHE A 210 -13.45 12.64 10.85
N GLY A 211 -14.18 11.88 10.01
CA GLY A 211 -14.79 10.62 10.44
C GLY A 211 -13.75 9.61 10.92
N LYS A 212 -12.60 9.52 10.24
CA LYS A 212 -11.48 8.69 10.69
C LYS A 212 -10.89 9.17 12.03
N LEU A 213 -10.71 10.48 12.20
CA LEU A 213 -10.24 11.05 13.47
C LEU A 213 -11.24 10.80 14.61
N TYR A 214 -12.53 10.93 14.34
CA TYR A 214 -13.61 10.61 15.29
C TYR A 214 -13.57 9.15 15.73
N ILE A 215 -13.52 8.21 14.79
CA ILE A 215 -13.46 6.76 15.10
C ILE A 215 -12.22 6.45 15.95
N ARG A 216 -11.06 7.03 15.61
CA ARG A 216 -9.84 6.87 16.42
C ARG A 216 -10.02 7.44 17.81
N TYR A 217 -10.53 8.65 17.94
CA TYR A 217 -10.74 9.29 19.24
C TYR A 217 -11.59 8.41 20.17
N PHE A 218 -12.75 7.93 19.70
CA PHE A 218 -13.64 7.06 20.48
C PHE A 218 -13.05 5.67 20.75
N ALA A 219 -12.25 5.13 19.82
CA ALA A 219 -11.60 3.84 20.03
C ALA A 219 -10.50 3.89 21.11
N PHE A 220 -9.85 5.05 21.32
CA PHE A 220 -8.75 5.21 22.29
C PHE A 220 -9.18 5.89 23.61
N HIS A 221 -10.26 6.67 23.63
CA HIS A 221 -10.71 7.42 24.81
C HIS A 221 -12.12 6.98 25.22
N ALA A 222 -12.22 5.85 25.90
CA ALA A 222 -13.48 5.36 26.44
C ALA A 222 -14.04 6.20 27.62
N ASN A 223 -13.33 7.23 28.11
CA ASN A 223 -13.66 7.94 29.37
C ASN A 223 -13.46 9.47 29.32
N GLY A 224 -14.00 10.19 28.32
CA GLY A 224 -14.05 11.66 28.39
C GLY A 224 -14.73 12.33 27.20
N ASP A 225 -15.87 12.98 27.46
CA ASP A 225 -16.71 13.64 26.44
C ASP A 225 -16.16 14.99 25.93
N ASP A 226 -15.13 15.55 26.57
CA ASP A 226 -14.70 16.95 26.33
C ASP A 226 -13.56 17.14 25.30
N GLY A 227 -12.83 16.08 24.94
CA GLY A 227 -11.64 16.23 24.07
C GLY A 227 -11.98 16.33 22.57
N PHE A 228 -13.00 15.62 22.09
CA PHE A 228 -13.40 15.71 20.67
C PHE A 228 -14.08 17.04 20.35
N SER A 229 -14.95 17.53 21.24
CA SER A 229 -15.59 18.84 21.10
C SER A 229 -14.54 19.96 21.11
N THR A 230 -13.53 19.87 21.98
CA THR A 230 -12.39 20.81 22.01
C THR A 230 -11.55 20.75 20.73
N MET A 231 -11.22 19.55 20.22
CA MET A 231 -10.53 19.37 18.94
C MET A 231 -11.33 19.96 17.78
N MET A 232 -12.64 19.67 17.73
CA MET A 232 -13.52 20.21 16.70
C MET A 232 -13.70 21.72 16.81
N ASN A 233 -13.73 22.28 18.02
CA ASN A 233 -13.81 23.71 18.24
C ASN A 233 -12.53 24.40 17.76
N ALA A 234 -11.35 23.84 18.06
CA ALA A 234 -10.06 24.32 17.56
C ALA A 234 -9.99 24.29 16.01
N ILE A 235 -10.50 23.20 15.40
CA ILE A 235 -10.56 23.05 13.93
C ILE A 235 -11.61 23.99 13.31
N SER A 236 -12.73 24.22 13.99
CA SER A 236 -13.81 25.11 13.51
C SER A 236 -13.41 26.59 13.52
N GLY A 237 -12.38 26.95 14.30
CA GLY A 237 -11.80 28.30 14.33
C GLY A 237 -11.19 28.74 13.00
N ASP A 238 -10.73 27.80 12.17
CA ASP A 238 -10.16 28.06 10.84
C ASP A 238 -11.22 28.29 9.74
N GLY A 239 -12.50 28.11 10.06
CA GLY A 239 -13.62 28.14 9.11
C GLY A 239 -13.60 26.97 8.12
N THR A 240 -14.71 26.79 7.40
CA THR A 240 -14.90 25.63 6.49
C THR A 240 -13.82 25.51 5.41
N LEU A 241 -13.27 26.62 4.92
CA LEU A 241 -12.22 26.60 3.90
C LEU A 241 -10.87 26.15 4.46
N GLY A 242 -10.52 26.51 5.70
CA GLY A 242 -9.29 26.05 6.35
C GLY A 242 -9.32 24.53 6.58
N ILE A 243 -10.46 24.02 7.05
CA ILE A 243 -10.74 22.59 7.22
C ILE A 243 -10.53 21.81 5.92
N ILE A 244 -11.07 22.32 4.82
CA ILE A 244 -10.88 21.73 3.49
C ILE A 244 -9.40 21.80 3.08
N GLY A 245 -8.72 22.92 3.32
CA GLY A 245 -7.30 23.10 3.04
C GLY A 245 -6.39 22.09 3.76
N ILE A 246 -6.66 21.84 5.05
CA ILE A 246 -5.96 20.84 5.86
C ILE A 246 -6.18 19.44 5.27
N ALA A 247 -7.44 19.09 4.98
CA ALA A 247 -7.78 17.80 4.43
C ALA A 247 -7.14 17.57 3.05
N LEU A 248 -7.17 18.56 2.15
CA LEU A 248 -6.53 18.45 0.84
C LEU A 248 -5.01 18.35 0.93
N THR A 249 -4.38 19.12 1.82
CA THR A 249 -2.94 19.02 2.09
C THR A 249 -2.56 17.61 2.52
N GLN A 250 -3.35 16.99 3.41
CA GLN A 250 -3.17 15.61 3.84
C GLN A 250 -3.25 14.61 2.68
N VAL A 251 -4.12 14.82 1.69
CA VAL A 251 -4.17 13.99 0.47
C VAL A 251 -2.83 14.01 -0.25
N PHE A 252 -2.31 15.21 -0.57
CA PHE A 252 -1.05 15.35 -1.31
C PHE A 252 0.15 14.84 -0.52
N GLN A 253 0.17 15.05 0.80
CA GLN A 253 1.21 14.53 1.69
C GLN A 253 1.27 12.99 1.72
N ARG A 254 0.15 12.30 1.42
CA ARG A 254 0.12 10.83 1.31
C ARG A 254 0.65 10.29 -0.02
N PHE A 255 0.67 11.12 -1.08
CA PHE A 255 1.17 10.73 -2.41
C PHE A 255 2.64 11.07 -2.62
N GLN A 256 3.15 12.08 -1.92
CA GLN A 256 4.56 12.45 -1.97
C GLN A 256 5.41 11.50 -1.12
N LEU A 257 6.60 11.17 -1.61
CA LEU A 257 7.65 10.44 -0.92
C LEU A 257 8.90 11.31 -0.71
N MET A 258 8.94 12.50 -1.30
CA MET A 258 10.11 13.38 -1.30
C MET A 258 10.56 13.73 0.12
N SER A 259 9.63 14.12 1.00
CA SER A 259 9.94 14.50 2.38
C SER A 259 10.45 13.31 3.18
N SER A 260 9.93 12.10 2.92
CA SER A 260 10.39 10.87 3.57
C SER A 260 11.77 10.44 3.09
N ALA A 261 12.04 10.53 1.78
CA ALA A 261 13.35 10.21 1.23
C ALA A 261 14.44 11.17 1.76
N VAL A 262 14.14 12.47 1.85
CA VAL A 262 15.08 13.45 2.44
C VAL A 262 15.28 13.22 3.93
N ALA A 263 14.20 12.96 4.67
CA ALA A 263 14.31 12.65 6.10
C ALA A 263 15.19 11.42 6.33
N LEU A 264 14.96 10.32 5.60
CA LEU A 264 15.78 9.11 5.73
C LEU A 264 17.24 9.31 5.30
N TYR A 265 17.51 10.20 4.36
CA TYR A 265 18.90 10.58 4.06
C TYR A 265 19.58 11.22 5.27
N LEU A 266 18.88 12.12 5.96
CA LEU A 266 19.41 12.86 7.11
C LEU A 266 19.59 11.97 8.34
N ILE A 267 18.62 11.11 8.64
CA ILE A 267 18.67 10.19 9.80
C ILE A 267 19.31 8.84 9.47
N GLY A 268 19.76 8.65 8.22
CA GLY A 268 20.31 7.40 7.70
C GLY A 268 21.37 6.77 8.60
N PRO A 269 22.38 7.52 9.08
CA PRO A 269 23.39 6.98 9.99
C PRO A 269 22.81 6.42 11.31
N ALA A 270 21.80 7.06 11.90
CA ALA A 270 21.18 6.55 13.11
C ALA A 270 20.37 5.27 12.85
N MET A 271 19.72 5.19 11.69
CA MET A 271 18.99 3.98 11.27
C MET A 271 19.96 2.84 10.90
N HIS A 272 21.12 3.18 10.32
CA HIS A 272 22.18 2.24 10.00
C HIS A 272 22.61 1.44 11.24
N ASP A 273 22.92 2.15 12.32
CA ASP A 273 23.36 1.54 13.57
C ASP A 273 22.29 0.58 14.12
N GLN A 274 21.01 0.96 14.05
CA GLN A 274 19.92 0.11 14.52
C GLN A 274 19.73 -1.15 13.67
N VAL A 275 19.95 -1.08 12.36
CA VAL A 275 19.93 -2.25 11.47
C VAL A 275 21.10 -3.18 11.78
N MET A 276 22.30 -2.63 11.95
CA MET A 276 23.50 -3.42 12.27
C MET A 276 23.45 -4.07 13.65
N GLN A 277 22.76 -3.45 14.61
CA GLN A 277 22.51 -4.03 15.93
C GLN A 277 21.38 -5.07 15.96
N GLY A 278 20.65 -5.26 14.85
CA GLY A 278 19.53 -6.19 14.77
C GLY A 278 18.23 -5.68 15.40
N SER A 279 18.17 -4.42 15.84
CA SER A 279 16.97 -3.78 16.37
C SER A 279 15.95 -3.46 15.28
N VAL A 280 16.44 -3.27 14.04
CA VAL A 280 15.63 -3.04 12.84
C VAL A 280 15.92 -4.13 11.82
N TYR A 281 14.85 -4.68 11.23
CA TYR A 281 14.98 -5.68 10.19
C TYR A 281 15.74 -5.13 8.97
N PRO A 282 16.66 -5.91 8.39
CA PRO A 282 17.10 -5.63 7.03
C PRO A 282 15.93 -5.75 6.05
N MET A 283 16.01 -5.06 4.91
CA MET A 283 14.93 -4.99 3.92
C MET A 283 14.40 -6.36 3.45
N TRP A 284 15.24 -7.40 3.42
CA TRP A 284 14.83 -8.75 3.01
C TRP A 284 14.14 -9.56 4.12
N LEU A 285 14.21 -9.14 5.38
CA LEU A 285 13.46 -9.74 6.50
C LEU A 285 12.22 -8.94 6.89
N GLU A 286 12.00 -7.75 6.32
CA GLU A 286 10.75 -7.03 6.54
C GLU A 286 9.56 -7.86 6.03
N GLY A 287 8.67 -8.26 6.93
CA GLY A 287 7.42 -8.94 6.60
C GLY A 287 7.13 -10.19 7.43
N ILE A 288 6.08 -10.90 7.04
CA ILE A 288 5.61 -12.09 7.76
C ILE A 288 6.65 -13.21 7.82
N HIS A 289 7.53 -13.31 6.82
CA HIS A 289 8.56 -14.36 6.74
C HIS A 289 9.71 -14.09 7.71
N GLY A 290 10.13 -12.83 7.90
CA GLY A 290 11.13 -12.50 8.91
C GLY A 290 10.60 -12.71 10.33
N ILE A 291 9.37 -12.26 10.59
CA ILE A 291 8.69 -12.50 11.88
C ILE A 291 8.57 -14.00 12.17
N ALA A 292 8.18 -14.79 11.17
CA ALA A 292 8.09 -16.24 11.32
C ALA A 292 9.46 -16.88 11.59
N LEU A 293 10.51 -16.43 10.88
CA LEU A 293 11.88 -16.92 11.05
C LEU A 293 12.38 -16.65 12.47
N ASP A 294 12.24 -15.42 12.97
CA ASP A 294 12.67 -15.08 14.33
C ASP A 294 11.94 -15.88 15.39
N LYS A 295 10.62 -16.06 15.22
CA LYS A 295 9.83 -16.87 16.14
C LYS A 295 10.29 -18.33 16.17
N VAL A 296 10.69 -18.90 15.03
CA VAL A 296 11.22 -20.26 14.94
C VAL A 296 12.61 -20.36 15.56
N LEU A 297 13.45 -19.34 15.40
CA LEU A 297 14.80 -19.29 15.95
C LEU A 297 14.87 -18.86 17.41
N GLY A 298 13.74 -18.41 18.00
CA GLY A 298 13.69 -17.89 19.36
C GLY A 298 14.28 -16.48 19.51
N ASN A 299 14.44 -15.74 18.41
CA ASN A 299 14.92 -14.37 18.40
C ASN A 299 13.80 -13.41 18.85
N ALA A 300 14.20 -12.29 19.47
CA ALA A 300 13.27 -11.18 19.68
C ALA A 300 12.91 -10.54 18.33
N PRO A 301 11.63 -10.19 18.09
CA PRO A 301 11.22 -9.57 16.84
C PRO A 301 11.78 -8.14 16.73
N ALA A 302 12.41 -7.84 15.59
CA ALA A 302 12.90 -6.51 15.28
C ALA A 302 11.77 -5.61 14.73
N LEU A 303 12.01 -4.30 14.67
CA LEU A 303 11.09 -3.36 14.03
C LEU A 303 11.32 -3.33 12.52
N SER A 304 10.27 -3.08 11.74
CA SER A 304 10.47 -2.62 10.35
C SER A 304 11.11 -1.22 10.34
N LEU A 305 11.80 -0.87 9.25
CA LEU A 305 12.41 0.46 9.11
C LEU A 305 11.36 1.57 9.19
N GLY A 306 10.20 1.39 8.57
CA GLY A 306 9.12 2.37 8.66
C GLY A 306 8.62 2.60 10.09
N GLN A 307 8.62 1.57 10.94
CA GLN A 307 8.30 1.70 12.37
C GLN A 307 9.44 2.38 13.13
N ALA A 308 10.68 1.97 12.91
CA ALA A 308 11.84 2.58 13.57
C ALA A 308 11.96 4.08 13.29
N VAL A 309 11.72 4.47 12.03
CA VAL A 309 11.65 5.89 11.65
C VAL A 309 10.47 6.58 12.34
N ALA A 310 9.30 5.95 12.43
CA ALA A 310 8.17 6.51 13.18
C ALA A 310 8.52 6.75 14.67
N GLN A 311 9.21 5.81 15.32
CA GLN A 311 9.72 5.99 16.69
C GLN A 311 10.70 7.16 16.81
N TYR A 312 11.57 7.33 15.81
CA TYR A 312 12.53 8.42 15.80
C TYR A 312 11.84 9.78 15.66
N LEU A 313 10.80 9.88 14.82
CA LEU A 313 10.07 11.13 14.58
C LEU A 313 9.13 11.49 15.74
N ASP A 314 8.64 10.50 16.48
CA ASP A 314 7.74 10.69 17.61
C ASP A 314 8.17 9.82 18.82
N PRO A 315 9.27 10.20 19.50
CA PRO A 315 9.86 9.38 20.55
C PRO A 315 9.03 9.37 21.85
N VAL A 316 8.04 10.25 21.98
CA VAL A 316 7.19 10.38 23.17
C VAL A 316 5.94 9.48 23.06
N SER A 317 5.63 8.98 21.85
CA SER A 317 4.52 8.07 21.64
C SER A 317 4.80 6.70 22.25
N LEU A 318 4.07 6.38 23.32
CA LEU A 318 4.19 5.13 24.08
C LEU A 318 3.74 3.89 23.26
N ASP A 319 2.95 4.09 22.20
CA ASP A 319 2.39 3.04 21.34
C ASP A 319 2.66 3.34 19.86
N VAL A 320 3.79 2.84 19.34
CA VAL A 320 4.17 3.05 17.94
C VAL A 320 3.39 2.09 17.04
N ASN A 321 2.17 2.49 16.71
CA ASN A 321 1.24 1.72 15.86
C ASN A 321 1.10 2.32 14.45
N TRP A 322 2.10 3.08 13.99
CA TRP A 322 2.14 3.68 12.67
C TRP A 322 3.53 3.57 12.05
N ASN A 323 3.59 3.65 10.72
CA ASN A 323 4.83 3.51 9.97
C ASN A 323 4.97 4.68 8.99
N VAL A 324 6.19 5.18 8.86
CA VAL A 324 6.59 6.12 7.80
C VAL A 324 6.89 5.35 6.52
N ASN A 325 6.82 6.02 5.37
CA ASN A 325 7.31 5.48 4.10
C ASN A 325 8.86 5.53 4.08
N PRO A 326 9.59 4.42 4.22
CA PRO A 326 11.06 4.46 4.17
C PRO A 326 11.59 4.78 2.76
N THR A 327 10.76 4.58 1.73
CA THR A 327 11.11 4.72 0.31
C THR A 327 12.15 3.69 -0.17
N PHE A 328 12.04 3.28 -1.43
CA PHE A 328 13.01 2.37 -2.04
C PHE A 328 14.44 2.95 -2.01
N ILE A 329 14.57 4.24 -2.29
CA ILE A 329 15.87 4.94 -2.33
C ILE A 329 16.40 5.27 -0.93
N GLY A 330 15.55 5.40 0.08
CA GLY A 330 15.97 5.67 1.45
C GLY A 330 16.84 4.55 2.02
N TRP A 331 16.60 3.31 1.61
CA TRP A 331 17.46 2.18 1.94
C TRP A 331 18.92 2.35 1.49
N PHE A 332 19.18 3.10 0.41
CA PHE A 332 20.55 3.39 -0.01
C PHE A 332 21.27 4.36 0.93
N SER A 333 20.52 5.14 1.72
CA SER A 333 21.07 6.03 2.74
C SER A 333 21.21 5.32 4.10
N VAL A 334 20.33 4.37 4.41
CA VAL A 334 20.37 3.62 5.66
C VAL A 334 21.47 2.55 5.64
N VAL A 335 21.56 1.72 4.60
CA VAL A 335 22.60 0.68 4.50
C VAL A 335 23.24 0.69 3.11
N PRO A 336 24.14 1.67 2.84
CA PRO A 336 24.73 1.86 1.51
C PRO A 336 25.40 0.59 0.96
N GLU A 337 26.09 -0.18 1.79
CA GLU A 337 26.77 -1.42 1.43
C GLU A 337 25.82 -2.53 0.96
N TRP A 338 24.54 -2.46 1.31
CA TRP A 338 23.51 -3.42 0.90
C TRP A 338 22.64 -2.90 -0.25
N SER A 339 22.97 -1.75 -0.84
CA SER A 339 22.20 -1.16 -1.95
C SER A 339 22.05 -2.11 -3.15
N LEU A 340 23.10 -2.89 -3.47
CA LEU A 340 23.03 -3.90 -4.53
C LEU A 340 22.04 -5.02 -4.16
N TRP A 341 22.08 -5.50 -2.92
CA TRP A 341 21.15 -6.52 -2.42
C TRP A 341 19.71 -6.00 -2.38
N ASN A 342 19.50 -4.72 -2.04
CA ASN A 342 18.21 -4.05 -2.07
C ASN A 342 17.60 -4.10 -3.47
N CYS A 343 18.40 -3.75 -4.49
CA CYS A 343 18.00 -3.85 -5.89
C CYS A 343 17.68 -5.28 -6.32
N LEU A 344 18.57 -6.24 -6.01
CA LEU A 344 18.38 -7.65 -6.41
C LEU A 344 17.13 -8.25 -5.78
N TYR A 345 16.88 -7.98 -4.49
CA TYR A 345 15.70 -8.46 -3.79
C TYR A 345 14.41 -7.84 -4.37
N ALA A 346 14.39 -6.53 -4.61
CA ALA A 346 13.26 -5.87 -5.25
C ALA A 346 12.98 -6.43 -6.66
N ILE A 347 14.02 -6.65 -7.47
CA ILE A 347 13.92 -7.25 -8.81
C ILE A 347 13.36 -8.67 -8.74
N LEU A 348 13.79 -9.48 -7.76
CA LEU A 348 13.28 -10.83 -7.54
C LEU A 348 11.77 -10.82 -7.22
N LEU A 349 11.35 -9.98 -6.25
CA LEU A 349 9.93 -9.86 -5.89
C LEU A 349 9.08 -9.36 -7.07
N CYS A 350 9.59 -8.40 -7.84
CA CYS A 350 8.97 -7.95 -9.09
C CYS A 350 8.80 -9.10 -10.10
N ALA A 351 9.86 -9.88 -10.35
CA ALA A 351 9.81 -11.03 -11.23
C ALA A 351 8.75 -12.05 -10.77
N MET A 352 8.77 -12.41 -9.48
CA MET A 352 7.81 -13.33 -8.88
C MET A 352 6.37 -12.83 -9.01
N SER A 353 6.12 -11.55 -8.73
CA SER A 353 4.77 -10.95 -8.83
C SER A 353 4.19 -11.05 -10.25
N VAL A 354 5.01 -10.79 -11.28
CA VAL A 354 4.59 -10.90 -12.68
C VAL A 354 4.38 -12.36 -13.08
N CYS A 355 5.30 -13.24 -12.67
CA CYS A 355 5.20 -14.68 -12.96
C CYS A 355 3.92 -15.28 -12.37
N PHE A 356 3.67 -15.07 -11.07
CA PHE A 356 2.47 -15.60 -10.41
C PHE A 356 1.18 -15.03 -10.99
N ALA A 357 1.12 -13.73 -11.28
CA ALA A 357 -0.05 -13.14 -11.94
C ALA A 357 -0.31 -13.75 -13.33
N LYS A 358 0.74 -13.97 -14.13
CA LYS A 358 0.63 -14.58 -15.48
C LYS A 358 0.30 -16.07 -15.46
N LEU A 359 0.68 -16.80 -14.41
CA LEU A 359 0.27 -18.21 -14.22
C LEU A 359 -1.25 -18.33 -14.14
N MET A 360 -1.92 -17.34 -13.54
CA MET A 360 -3.36 -17.33 -13.32
C MET A 360 -4.15 -16.69 -14.48
N SER A 361 -3.71 -15.53 -14.99
CA SER A 361 -4.48 -14.71 -15.92
C SER A 361 -3.64 -14.03 -17.00
N ARG A 362 -4.21 -13.91 -18.21
CA ARG A 362 -3.66 -13.12 -19.32
C ARG A 362 -4.29 -11.73 -19.43
N ARG A 363 -5.25 -11.42 -18.56
CA ARG A 363 -5.98 -10.15 -18.58
C ARG A 363 -5.04 -9.00 -18.29
N VAL A 364 -5.26 -7.87 -18.96
CA VAL A 364 -4.43 -6.68 -18.79
C VAL A 364 -4.66 -6.08 -17.40
N GLU A 365 -5.86 -6.26 -16.83
CA GLU A 365 -6.23 -5.85 -15.46
C GLU A 365 -5.36 -6.52 -14.39
N ALA A 366 -4.98 -7.79 -14.57
CA ALA A 366 -4.04 -8.47 -13.67
C ALA A 366 -2.64 -7.84 -13.73
N MET A 367 -2.24 -7.33 -14.90
CA MET A 367 -0.99 -6.59 -15.05
C MET A 367 -1.09 -5.15 -14.52
N ASP A 368 -2.27 -4.54 -14.55
CA ASP A 368 -2.52 -3.25 -13.90
C ASP A 368 -2.37 -3.37 -12.37
N MET A 369 -2.87 -4.47 -11.80
CA MET A 369 -2.74 -4.80 -10.38
C MET A 369 -1.27 -4.96 -9.95
N VAL A 370 -0.48 -5.74 -10.68
CA VAL A 370 0.94 -5.92 -10.37
C VAL A 370 1.68 -4.59 -10.48
N TRP A 371 1.44 -3.84 -11.56
CA TRP A 371 2.06 -2.54 -11.78
C TRP A 371 1.74 -1.54 -10.67
N TYR A 372 0.48 -1.52 -10.21
CA TYR A 372 0.06 -0.63 -9.13
C TYR A 372 0.69 -1.01 -7.79
N ALA A 373 0.80 -2.31 -7.50
CA ALA A 373 1.49 -2.77 -6.29
C ALA A 373 2.96 -2.32 -6.27
N TRP A 374 3.64 -2.29 -7.43
CA TRP A 374 5.00 -1.75 -7.50
C TRP A 374 5.02 -0.24 -7.21
N LEU A 375 4.05 0.50 -7.76
CA LEU A 375 3.93 1.94 -7.55
C LEU A 375 3.69 2.30 -6.08
N VAL A 376 2.79 1.58 -5.39
CA VAL A 376 2.29 1.98 -4.06
C VAL A 376 2.85 1.20 -2.88
N LEU A 377 3.52 0.08 -3.11
CA LEU A 377 4.17 -0.71 -2.05
C LEU A 377 5.69 -0.67 -2.19
N LEU A 378 6.21 -0.98 -3.39
CA LEU A 378 7.66 -1.08 -3.59
C LEU A 378 8.36 0.28 -3.57
N ILE A 379 7.92 1.26 -4.37
CA ILE A 379 8.59 2.58 -4.41
C ILE A 379 8.51 3.31 -3.05
N PRO A 380 7.39 3.28 -2.32
CA PRO A 380 7.34 3.77 -0.94
C PRO A 380 8.15 2.95 0.07
N GLY A 381 8.76 1.84 -0.33
CA GLY A 381 9.71 1.05 0.47
C GLY A 381 9.06 0.06 1.45
N TRP A 382 7.79 -0.29 1.26
CA TRP A 382 7.07 -1.21 2.14
C TRP A 382 7.34 -2.66 1.75
N TYR A 383 8.55 -3.14 2.02
CA TYR A 383 8.98 -4.48 1.64
C TYR A 383 8.12 -5.57 2.26
N GLY A 384 7.74 -5.44 3.53
CA GLY A 384 6.84 -6.38 4.19
C GLY A 384 5.47 -6.48 3.51
N ALA A 385 4.87 -5.35 3.13
CA ALA A 385 3.59 -5.33 2.42
C ALA A 385 3.72 -5.84 0.97
N PHE A 386 4.83 -5.52 0.30
CA PHE A 386 5.08 -5.99 -1.06
C PHE A 386 5.35 -7.50 -1.11
N PHE A 387 6.10 -8.03 -0.14
CA PHE A 387 6.26 -9.48 0.05
C PHE A 387 4.90 -10.13 0.32
N LEU A 388 4.07 -9.56 1.20
CA LEU A 388 2.73 -10.07 1.49
C LEU A 388 1.85 -10.13 0.23
N PHE A 389 1.98 -9.17 -0.68
CA PHE A 389 1.34 -9.20 -2.00
C PHE A 389 1.86 -10.34 -2.88
N VAL A 390 3.17 -10.55 -2.97
CA VAL A 390 3.76 -11.69 -3.71
C VAL A 390 3.32 -13.03 -3.10
N TYR A 391 3.28 -13.12 -1.78
CA TYR A 391 2.80 -14.27 -1.05
C TYR A 391 1.32 -14.55 -1.34
N ALA A 392 0.45 -13.53 -1.32
CA ALA A 392 -0.96 -13.67 -1.66
C ALA A 392 -1.18 -14.11 -3.12
N LEU A 393 -0.34 -13.64 -4.05
CA LEU A 393 -0.33 -14.17 -5.43
C LEU A 393 0.02 -15.65 -5.46
N GLY A 394 1.02 -16.08 -4.68
CA GLY A 394 1.38 -17.49 -4.51
C GLY A 394 0.24 -18.33 -3.94
N LEU A 395 -0.43 -17.86 -2.88
CA LEU A 395 -1.62 -18.51 -2.33
C LEU A 395 -2.74 -18.66 -3.36
N MET A 396 -2.97 -17.63 -4.18
CA MET A 396 -3.99 -17.69 -5.22
C MET A 396 -3.61 -18.68 -6.33
N VAL A 397 -2.32 -18.79 -6.69
CA VAL A 397 -1.81 -19.85 -7.59
C VAL A 397 -2.07 -21.24 -7.00
N LEU A 398 -1.80 -21.45 -5.71
CA LEU A 398 -2.08 -22.71 -5.02
C LEU A 398 -3.58 -23.04 -5.00
N ALA A 399 -4.44 -22.04 -4.78
CA ALA A 399 -5.89 -22.22 -4.83
C ALA A 399 -6.36 -22.67 -6.23
N HIS A 400 -5.80 -22.08 -7.29
CA HIS A 400 -6.04 -22.52 -8.66
C HIS A 400 -5.62 -23.97 -8.90
N LEU A 401 -4.42 -24.35 -8.45
CA LEU A 401 -3.91 -25.71 -8.57
C LEU A 401 -4.80 -26.72 -7.83
N ALA A 402 -5.27 -26.39 -6.61
CA ALA A 402 -6.15 -27.24 -5.84
C ALA A 402 -7.51 -27.47 -6.54
N ILE A 403 -8.08 -26.43 -7.13
CA ILE A 403 -9.34 -26.52 -7.91
C ILE A 403 -9.14 -27.40 -9.15
N ASP A 404 -8.02 -27.26 -9.85
CA ASP A 404 -7.72 -28.07 -11.04
C ASP A 404 -7.50 -29.55 -10.68
N LEU A 405 -6.80 -29.84 -9.58
CA LEU A 405 -6.53 -31.21 -9.11
C LEU A 405 -7.80 -31.94 -8.65
N THR A 406 -8.69 -31.26 -7.91
CA THR A 406 -9.95 -31.85 -7.45
C THR A 406 -10.87 -32.21 -8.62
N TRP A 407 -10.83 -31.44 -9.71
CA TRP A 407 -11.64 -31.72 -10.89
C TRP A 407 -11.20 -32.94 -11.68
N ARG A 408 -9.88 -33.12 -11.86
CA ARG A 408 -9.34 -34.27 -12.60
C ARG A 408 -9.67 -35.61 -11.93
N LYS A 409 -9.98 -35.61 -10.63
CA LYS A 409 -10.40 -36.82 -9.90
C LYS A 409 -11.91 -37.13 -10.04
N THR A 410 -12.72 -36.16 -10.43
CA THR A 410 -14.18 -36.32 -10.60
C THR A 410 -14.61 -36.63 -12.03
N LYS A 411 -13.66 -36.66 -12.97
CA LYS A 411 -13.81 -37.23 -14.31
C LYS A 411 -13.08 -38.56 -14.35
#